data_AF-A0A378WNW8-F1
#
_entry.id   AF-A0A378WNW8-F1
#
_cell.length_a   1.000
_cell.length_b   1.000
_cell.length_c   1.000
_cell.angle_alpha   90.00
_cell.angle_beta   90.00
_cell.angle_gamma   90.00
#
_symmetry.space_group_name_H-M   'P 1'
#
loop_
_entity.id
_entity.type
_entity.pdbx_description
1 polymer ?
#
loop_
_entity_poly.entity_id
_entity_poly.type
_entity_poly.pdbx_seq_one_letter_code
_entity_poly.pdbx_strand_id
1 'polypeptide(L)'
;MAWFEREFIAVPDGRKDQLVYKWPDLNIRRYSRTIVNADQIALFVKSGRVVATMGPGRHRVDADELPVLGALVDTVTGNNFYRAELYFVSTREFAGVKFGGRLDDIVDPASEQIVTLRVFGEFALAVRDPAQLITSLVGTTDLTDPAGVRAWCADLLLKSMKMTVSHGISQGDWQVLGLSAQLQSIESAVVRQTNLTLYEYGMRISRMGNFDITLAPEDAERLKRLAKDVTYIRLAGDFQRYAAGEMALGAGQGMAHSHGGGGEGGFLGAALGLNAIAGMGQQSTVPWASQQSTPPPAQPFPQPAGRPALQPSPAPGPKISDSPPPPPPAGVSATPGSPAASSSAESPLPSAAPQGDDSAASEQVLCASCATDNPRTARFCMHCGTRLAAAPRHCTECGAELPPAARFCGDCGTAAGA
;
A
#
# COMPACT_ATOMS: atom_id res chain seq x y z
N MET A 1 -12.00 41.47 22.42
CA MET A 1 -12.21 40.43 23.44
C MET A 1 -11.04 39.42 23.52
N ALA A 2 -9.80 39.79 23.14
CA ALA A 2 -8.66 38.85 23.03
C ALA A 2 -7.76 38.76 24.29
N TRP A 3 -8.16 39.36 25.41
CA TRP A 3 -7.37 39.39 26.65
C TRP A 3 -7.70 38.24 27.61
N PHE A 4 -8.95 37.73 27.60
CA PHE A 4 -9.37 36.60 28.44
C PHE A 4 -9.20 35.22 27.77
N GLU A 5 -8.93 35.17 26.45
CA GLU A 5 -8.61 33.93 25.73
C GLU A 5 -7.24 33.35 26.09
N ARG A 6 -6.38 34.10 26.79
CA ARG A 6 -5.01 33.69 27.14
C ARG A 6 -4.88 32.93 28.46
N GLU A 7 -6.00 32.68 29.15
CA GLU A 7 -6.04 31.93 30.41
C GLU A 7 -6.55 30.49 30.22
N PHE A 8 -7.21 30.21 29.09
CA PHE A 8 -7.79 28.90 28.78
C PHE A 8 -7.15 28.33 27.51
N ILE A 9 -6.40 27.25 27.67
CA ILE A 9 -5.78 26.54 26.55
C ILE A 9 -6.65 25.32 26.25
N ALA A 10 -7.33 25.34 25.10
CA ALA A 10 -8.21 24.26 24.67
C ALA A 10 -8.16 24.10 23.15
N VAL A 11 -8.36 22.88 22.65
CA VAL A 11 -8.45 22.63 21.21
C VAL A 11 -9.70 23.33 20.65
N PRO A 12 -9.57 24.18 19.61
CA PRO A 12 -10.72 24.77 18.94
C PRO A 12 -11.63 23.68 18.35
N ASP A 13 -12.95 23.86 18.41
CA ASP A 13 -13.91 22.86 17.95
C ASP A 13 -13.70 22.44 16.48
N GLY A 14 -13.26 23.36 15.63
CA GLY A 14 -12.99 23.11 14.21
C GLY A 14 -11.70 22.33 13.90
N ARG A 15 -10.88 21.97 14.90
CA ARG A 15 -9.65 21.17 14.73
C ARG A 15 -9.67 19.86 15.55
N LYS A 16 -10.86 19.43 15.99
CA LYS A 16 -11.07 18.18 16.76
C LYS A 16 -10.98 16.90 15.91
N ASP A 17 -10.98 17.03 14.59
CA ASP A 17 -10.84 15.94 13.63
C ASP A 17 -9.38 15.58 13.31
N GLN A 18 -8.43 16.39 13.77
CA GLN A 18 -7.00 16.15 13.63
C GLN A 18 -6.52 15.11 14.64
N LEU A 19 -5.58 14.27 14.22
CA LEU A 19 -4.95 13.29 15.10
C LEU A 19 -4.12 13.99 16.19
N VAL A 20 -3.40 15.04 15.79
CA VAL A 20 -2.55 15.85 16.66
C VAL A 20 -2.78 17.33 16.36
N TYR A 21 -3.02 18.09 17.41
CA TYR A 21 -3.16 19.54 17.34
C TYR A 21 -2.02 20.22 18.11
N LYS A 22 -1.17 20.97 17.39
CA LYS A 22 -0.11 21.79 18.00
C LYS A 22 -0.65 23.16 18.41
N TRP A 23 -0.45 23.53 19.66
CA TRP A 23 -0.74 24.89 20.12
C TRP A 23 0.24 25.89 19.48
N PRO A 24 -0.24 27.02 18.93
CA PRO A 24 0.62 27.96 18.20
C PRO A 24 1.61 28.71 19.09
N ASP A 25 1.28 28.94 20.36
CA ASP A 25 2.14 29.71 21.26
C ASP A 25 3.19 28.82 21.95
N LEU A 26 4.46 29.22 21.82
CA LEU A 26 5.60 28.59 22.50
C LEU A 26 5.82 29.09 23.93
N ASN A 27 5.22 30.22 24.29
CA ASN A 27 5.40 30.88 25.58
C ASN A 27 4.12 30.76 26.42
N ILE A 28 4.07 29.72 27.24
CA ILE A 28 2.91 29.42 28.06
C ILE A 28 3.05 30.13 29.41
N ARG A 29 2.03 30.89 29.80
CA ARG A 29 2.00 31.60 31.09
C ARG A 29 1.85 30.62 32.25
N ARG A 30 2.57 30.87 33.35
CA ARG A 30 2.36 30.14 34.62
C ARG A 30 0.92 30.36 35.10
N TYR A 31 0.30 29.32 35.66
CA TYR A 31 -1.10 29.30 36.10
C TYR A 31 -2.17 29.35 34.99
N SER A 32 -1.77 29.18 33.72
CA SER A 32 -2.76 28.95 32.66
C SER A 32 -3.54 27.66 32.90
N ARG A 33 -4.79 27.63 32.44
CA ARG A 33 -5.70 26.49 32.61
C ARG A 33 -5.80 25.73 31.30
N THR A 34 -5.27 24.52 31.26
CA THR A 34 -5.40 23.62 30.12
C THR A 34 -6.64 22.77 30.29
N ILE A 35 -7.55 22.84 29.32
CA ILE A 35 -8.76 22.04 29.27
C ILE A 35 -8.53 20.93 28.23
N VAL A 36 -8.44 19.70 28.72
CA VAL A 36 -8.28 18.51 27.89
C VAL A 36 -9.61 17.77 27.84
N ASN A 37 -10.10 17.50 26.63
CA ASN A 37 -11.34 16.75 26.45
C ASN A 37 -11.16 15.26 26.81
N ALA A 38 -12.27 14.55 27.04
CA ALA A 38 -12.26 13.13 27.40
C ALA A 38 -11.55 12.22 26.39
N ASP A 39 -11.57 12.62 25.12
CA ASP A 39 -11.03 11.92 23.95
C ASP A 39 -9.63 12.43 23.55
N GLN A 40 -8.97 13.19 24.43
CA GLN A 40 -7.70 13.84 24.16
C GLN A 40 -6.73 13.65 25.32
N ILE A 41 -5.44 13.70 24.99
CA ILE A 41 -4.33 13.77 25.92
C ILE A 41 -3.47 14.96 25.51
N ALA A 42 -3.08 15.79 26.46
CA ALA A 42 -2.18 16.91 26.20
C ALA A 42 -0.75 16.55 26.62
N LEU A 43 0.23 16.82 25.76
CA LEU A 43 1.64 16.57 25.99
C LEU A 43 2.42 17.87 25.97
N PHE A 44 3.25 18.03 26.99
CA PHE A 44 4.15 19.15 27.11
C PHE A 44 5.53 18.72 26.61
N VAL A 45 6.02 19.36 25.55
CA VAL A 45 7.27 19.02 24.90
C VAL A 45 8.22 20.20 25.01
N LYS A 46 9.43 19.95 25.51
CA LYS A 46 10.51 20.95 25.54
C LYS A 46 11.76 20.35 24.92
N SER A 47 12.34 21.06 23.96
CA SER A 47 13.56 20.66 23.27
C SER A 47 13.51 19.22 22.71
N GLY A 48 12.36 18.82 22.14
CA GLY A 48 12.17 17.50 21.54
C GLY A 48 11.94 16.34 22.53
N ARG A 49 11.84 16.61 23.84
CA ARG A 49 11.49 15.61 24.85
C ARG A 49 10.13 15.89 25.47
N VAL A 50 9.35 14.84 25.67
CA VAL A 50 8.07 14.90 26.40
C VAL A 50 8.38 15.03 27.89
N VAL A 51 7.99 16.16 28.46
CA VAL A 51 8.25 16.49 29.87
C VAL A 51 7.09 16.10 30.77
N ALA A 52 5.86 16.22 30.26
CA ALA A 52 4.65 15.91 30.99
C ALA A 52 3.53 15.44 30.06
N THR A 53 2.66 14.58 30.59
CA THR A 53 1.45 14.11 29.93
C THR A 53 0.25 14.41 30.83
N MET A 54 -0.76 15.08 30.29
CA MET A 54 -1.99 15.46 30.98
C MET A 54 -3.17 14.70 30.38
N GLY A 55 -3.87 13.95 31.23
CA GLY A 55 -5.08 13.22 30.85
C GLY A 55 -6.30 14.13 30.68
N PRO A 56 -7.49 13.55 30.44
CA PRO A 56 -8.72 14.32 30.29
C PRO A 56 -9.08 15.06 31.59
N GLY A 57 -9.49 16.33 31.47
CA GLY A 57 -9.82 17.17 32.62
C GLY A 57 -9.27 18.60 32.52
N ARG A 58 -9.42 19.34 33.61
CA ARG A 58 -8.90 20.70 33.74
C ARG A 58 -7.62 20.66 34.57
N HIS A 59 -6.50 20.98 33.96
CA HIS A 59 -5.19 20.98 34.60
C HIS A 59 -4.66 22.41 34.72
N ARG A 60 -3.96 22.72 35.81
CA ARG A 60 -3.26 23.99 35.94
C ARG A 60 -1.81 23.78 35.51
N VAL A 61 -1.31 24.67 34.66
CA VAL A 61 0.10 24.64 34.24
C VAL A 61 0.92 25.26 35.38
N ASP A 62 1.21 24.45 36.39
CA ASP A 62 2.00 24.79 37.57
C ASP A 62 3.05 23.71 37.87
N ALA A 63 4.17 24.12 38.48
CA ALA A 63 5.29 23.23 38.81
C ALA A 63 4.90 22.17 39.88
N ASP A 64 3.85 22.46 40.67
CA ASP A 64 3.35 21.60 41.74
C ASP A 64 2.50 20.42 41.24
N GLU A 65 1.81 20.55 40.10
CA GLU A 65 1.04 19.44 39.47
C GLU A 65 1.91 18.60 38.51
N LEU A 66 3.03 19.16 38.04
CA LEU A 66 3.95 18.52 37.12
C LEU A 66 5.38 18.61 37.67
N PRO A 67 5.78 17.73 38.61
CA PRO A 67 7.08 17.82 39.31
C PRO A 67 8.30 17.76 38.36
N VAL A 68 8.14 17.18 37.16
CA VAL A 68 9.18 17.16 36.11
C VAL A 68 9.38 18.54 35.45
N LEU A 69 8.33 19.38 35.40
CA LEU A 69 8.46 20.78 34.94
C LEU A 69 9.19 21.64 35.97
N GLY A 70 9.08 21.33 37.27
CA GLY A 70 9.79 22.01 38.35
C GLY A 70 11.31 21.84 38.28
N ALA A 71 11.82 20.69 37.87
CA ALA A 71 13.25 20.45 37.62
C ALA A 71 13.80 21.20 36.39
N LEU A 72 12.90 21.76 35.58
CA LEU A 72 13.16 22.41 34.29
C LEU A 72 12.89 23.92 34.33
N VAL A 73 12.47 24.42 35.49
CA VAL A 73 12.55 25.84 35.88
C VAL A 73 14.03 26.11 36.11
N ASP A 74 14.65 26.79 35.14
CA ASP A 74 15.98 27.37 35.33
C ASP A 74 15.95 28.13 36.67
N THR A 75 16.74 27.66 37.63
CA THR A 75 17.01 28.30 38.92
C THR A 75 17.65 29.70 38.79
N VAL A 76 17.64 30.28 37.58
CA VAL A 76 18.37 31.49 37.20
C VAL A 76 17.50 32.52 36.46
N THR A 77 16.29 32.18 35.99
CA THR A 77 15.49 33.17 35.23
C THR A 77 14.13 33.37 35.89
N GLY A 78 13.99 34.43 36.69
CA GLY A 78 12.73 34.89 37.31
C GLY A 78 11.66 35.36 36.32
N ASN A 79 11.41 34.62 35.25
CA ASN A 79 10.39 34.88 34.25
C ASN A 79 9.20 33.93 34.42
N ASN A 80 7.99 34.49 34.48
CA ASN A 80 6.70 33.81 34.69
C ASN A 80 6.18 33.00 33.48
N PHE A 81 7.07 32.53 32.59
CA PHE A 81 6.71 31.86 31.35
C PHE A 81 7.47 30.54 31.19
N TYR A 82 6.76 29.49 30.79
CA TYR A 82 7.34 28.24 30.32
C TYR A 82 7.52 28.31 28.81
N ARG A 83 8.76 28.22 28.34
CA ARG A 83 9.06 28.04 26.91
C ARG A 83 8.95 26.57 26.56
N ALA A 84 7.83 26.17 25.97
CA ALA A 84 7.55 24.79 25.59
C ALA A 84 6.41 24.71 24.58
N GLU A 85 6.36 23.57 23.89
CA GLU A 85 5.32 23.23 22.94
C GLU A 85 4.25 22.39 23.62
N LEU A 86 2.98 22.71 23.34
CA LEU A 86 1.85 21.94 23.81
C LEU A 86 1.18 21.25 22.63
N TYR A 87 1.05 19.92 22.74
CA TYR A 87 0.40 19.08 21.74
C TYR A 87 -0.83 18.44 22.35
N PHE A 88 -1.95 18.46 21.63
CA PHE A 88 -3.15 17.72 21.99
C PHE A 88 -3.29 16.55 21.02
N VAL A 89 -3.26 15.32 21.53
CA VAL A 89 -3.38 14.11 20.73
C VAL A 89 -4.72 13.47 21.01
N SER A 90 -5.47 13.13 19.96
CA SER A 90 -6.75 12.46 20.13
C SER A 90 -6.56 10.95 20.31
N THR A 91 -7.17 10.40 21.37
CA THR A 91 -7.15 8.97 21.70
C THR A 91 -8.37 8.22 21.15
N ARG A 92 -9.28 8.93 20.47
CA ARG A 92 -10.43 8.33 19.79
C ARG A 92 -9.98 7.41 18.66
N GLU A 93 -10.85 6.50 18.29
CA GLU A 93 -10.67 5.72 17.07
C GLU A 93 -11.18 6.50 15.86
N PHE A 94 -10.33 6.66 14.86
CA PHE A 94 -10.65 7.24 13.57
C PHE A 94 -11.03 6.11 12.61
N ALA A 95 -12.32 5.80 12.58
CA ALA A 95 -12.90 4.80 11.69
C ALA A 95 -13.19 5.36 10.28
N GLY A 96 -13.40 4.46 9.31
CA GLY A 96 -13.80 4.81 7.95
C GLY A 96 -12.66 5.31 7.06
N VAL A 97 -11.41 5.03 7.43
CA VAL A 97 -10.27 5.31 6.55
C VAL A 97 -10.24 4.23 5.47
N LYS A 98 -10.60 4.61 4.25
CA LYS A 98 -10.62 3.70 3.10
C LYS A 98 -9.21 3.46 2.59
N PHE A 99 -8.94 2.22 2.22
CA PHE A 99 -7.73 1.83 1.51
C PHE A 99 -8.10 0.88 0.37
N GLY A 100 -7.31 0.90 -0.69
CA GLY A 100 -7.51 -0.02 -1.79
C GLY A 100 -6.51 0.23 -2.90
N GLY A 101 -6.20 -0.81 -3.65
CA GLY A 101 -5.18 -0.75 -4.67
C GLY A 101 -4.82 -2.12 -5.21
N ARG A 102 -3.96 -2.11 -6.23
CA ARG A 102 -3.31 -3.33 -6.73
C ARG A 102 -2.38 -3.85 -5.62
N LEU A 103 -2.56 -5.11 -5.25
CA LEU A 103 -1.79 -5.72 -4.16
C LEU A 103 -0.48 -6.28 -4.70
N ASP A 104 -0.57 -7.30 -5.55
CA ASP A 104 0.56 -7.88 -6.26
C ASP A 104 0.12 -8.78 -7.42
N ASP A 105 1.06 -9.08 -8.31
CA ASP A 105 0.87 -10.06 -9.39
C ASP A 105 1.55 -11.37 -8.94
N ILE A 106 0.75 -12.38 -8.57
CA ILE A 106 1.23 -13.61 -7.92
C ILE A 106 0.95 -14.80 -8.83
N VAL A 107 1.89 -15.75 -8.87
CA VAL A 107 1.68 -17.05 -9.53
C VAL A 107 0.86 -17.94 -8.61
N ASP A 108 -0.33 -18.35 -9.05
CA ASP A 108 -1.14 -19.30 -8.31
C ASP A 108 -0.53 -20.71 -8.42
N PRO A 109 -0.11 -21.35 -7.31
CA PRO A 109 0.53 -22.66 -7.35
C PRO A 109 -0.36 -23.79 -7.89
N ALA A 110 -1.69 -23.61 -7.88
CA ALA A 110 -2.61 -24.63 -8.37
C ALA A 110 -2.86 -24.55 -9.89
N SER A 111 -2.79 -23.34 -10.47
CA SER A 111 -3.07 -23.10 -11.90
C SER A 111 -1.83 -22.71 -12.71
N GLU A 112 -0.69 -22.45 -12.05
CA GLU A 112 0.55 -21.92 -12.63
C GLU A 112 0.35 -20.62 -13.44
N GLN A 113 -0.75 -19.91 -13.20
CA GLN A 113 -1.06 -18.65 -13.88
C GLN A 113 -0.64 -17.45 -13.02
N ILE A 114 -0.19 -16.38 -13.68
CA ILE A 114 0.01 -15.09 -13.05
C ILE A 114 -1.36 -14.42 -12.89
N VAL A 115 -1.69 -14.05 -11.65
CA VAL A 115 -2.97 -13.47 -11.29
C VAL A 115 -2.72 -12.15 -10.59
N THR A 116 -3.43 -11.11 -11.02
CA THR A 116 -3.36 -9.81 -10.38
C THR A 116 -4.37 -9.71 -9.24
N LEU A 117 -3.88 -9.53 -8.02
CA LEU A 117 -4.73 -9.36 -6.83
C LEU A 117 -5.01 -7.88 -6.57
N ARG A 118 -6.23 -7.59 -6.15
CA ARG A 118 -6.68 -6.27 -5.74
C ARG A 118 -7.34 -6.36 -4.38
N VAL A 119 -7.06 -5.39 -3.51
CA VAL A 119 -7.68 -5.30 -2.19
C VAL A 119 -8.49 -4.02 -2.08
N PHE A 120 -9.60 -4.12 -1.37
CA PHE A 120 -10.37 -2.99 -0.89
C PHE A 120 -10.75 -3.20 0.57
N GLY A 121 -10.84 -2.10 1.30
CA GLY A 121 -11.41 -2.12 2.63
C GLY A 121 -11.35 -0.77 3.32
N GLU A 122 -11.67 -0.81 4.61
CA GLU A 122 -11.48 0.31 5.51
C GLU A 122 -10.82 -0.17 6.81
N PHE A 123 -10.16 0.75 7.50
CA PHE A 123 -9.58 0.48 8.81
C PHE A 123 -9.90 1.59 9.80
N ALA A 124 -9.79 1.25 11.08
CA ALA A 124 -9.84 2.21 12.17
C ALA A 124 -8.44 2.40 12.77
N LEU A 125 -7.98 3.64 12.73
CA LEU A 125 -6.72 4.07 13.32
C LEU A 125 -6.94 4.54 14.75
N ALA A 126 -6.06 4.16 15.66
CA ALA A 126 -6.04 4.66 17.03
C ALA A 126 -4.61 4.97 17.46
N VAL A 127 -4.44 5.99 18.30
CA VAL A 127 -3.16 6.27 18.95
C VAL A 127 -2.98 5.34 20.13
N ARG A 128 -1.84 4.66 20.20
CA ARG A 128 -1.45 3.79 21.32
C ARG A 128 -0.62 4.57 22.33
N ASP A 129 0.43 5.22 21.84
CA ASP A 129 1.38 5.97 22.65
C ASP A 129 1.57 7.38 22.05
N PRO A 130 0.99 8.40 22.69
CA PRO A 130 1.02 9.75 22.15
C PRO A 130 2.40 10.42 22.29
N ALA A 131 3.25 9.95 23.21
CA ALA A 131 4.61 10.46 23.36
C ALA A 131 5.49 9.99 22.19
N GLN A 132 5.41 8.70 21.86
CA GLN A 132 6.12 8.15 20.70
C GLN A 132 5.68 8.81 19.40
N LEU A 133 4.36 8.96 19.18
CA LEU A 133 3.80 9.58 17.98
C LEU A 133 4.43 10.95 17.68
N ILE A 134 4.56 11.81 18.69
CA ILE A 134 5.14 13.14 18.51
C ILE A 134 6.63 13.03 18.19
N THR A 135 7.38 12.17 18.87
CA THR A 135 8.83 12.04 18.64
C THR A 135 9.18 11.40 17.29
N SER A 136 8.37 10.46 16.80
CA SER A 136 8.67 9.68 15.59
C SER A 136 8.04 10.28 14.34
N LEU A 137 6.81 10.81 14.41
CA LEU A 137 6.04 11.17 13.21
C LEU A 137 6.14 12.65 12.82
N VAL A 138 6.43 13.56 13.77
CA VAL A 138 6.59 15.00 13.48
C VAL A 138 7.69 15.26 12.44
N GLY A 139 8.69 14.37 12.32
CA GLY A 139 9.76 14.49 11.33
C GLY A 139 9.47 13.85 9.97
N THR A 140 8.40 13.06 9.83
CA THR A 140 8.12 12.26 8.62
C THR A 140 6.89 12.73 7.87
N THR A 141 5.87 13.23 8.56
CA THR A 141 4.61 13.67 7.94
C THR A 141 4.00 14.79 8.76
N ASP A 142 3.35 15.74 8.09
CA ASP A 142 2.59 16.80 8.74
C ASP A 142 1.38 16.22 9.48
N LEU A 143 1.56 15.99 10.78
CA LEU A 143 0.54 15.46 11.68
C LEU A 143 -0.73 16.31 11.81
N THR A 144 -0.67 17.56 11.36
CA THR A 144 -1.80 18.49 11.35
C THR A 144 -2.76 18.25 10.18
N ASP A 145 -2.30 17.59 9.11
CA ASP A 145 -3.17 17.23 7.98
C ASP A 145 -3.79 15.84 8.23
N PRO A 146 -5.11 15.78 8.51
CA PRO A 146 -5.78 14.50 8.70
C PRO A 146 -5.79 13.64 7.43
N ALA A 147 -5.75 14.22 6.23
CA ALA A 147 -5.76 13.46 4.99
C ALA A 147 -4.41 12.78 4.74
N GLY A 148 -3.30 13.52 4.86
CA GLY A 148 -1.94 13.00 4.69
C GLY A 148 -1.61 11.85 5.64
N VAL A 149 -1.93 11.98 6.94
CA VAL A 149 -1.68 10.90 7.91
C VAL A 149 -2.47 9.64 7.57
N ARG A 150 -3.73 9.79 7.13
CA ARG A 150 -4.59 8.67 6.73
C ARG A 150 -4.06 7.97 5.47
N ALA A 151 -3.62 8.73 4.48
CA ALA A 151 -3.03 8.20 3.25
C ALA A 151 -1.73 7.45 3.53
N TRP A 152 -0.82 8.04 4.32
CA TRP A 152 0.43 7.39 4.72
C TRP A 152 0.18 6.07 5.48
N CYS A 153 -0.80 6.05 6.41
CA CYS A 153 -1.19 4.81 7.09
C CYS A 153 -1.75 3.77 6.12
N ALA A 154 -2.54 4.19 5.13
CA ALA A 154 -3.09 3.30 4.11
C ALA A 154 -1.98 2.70 3.22
N ASP A 155 -0.99 3.49 2.83
CA ASP A 155 0.17 3.01 2.06
C ASP A 155 1.02 2.02 2.85
N LEU A 156 1.23 2.28 4.13
CA LEU A 156 1.94 1.37 5.03
C LEU A 156 1.18 0.05 5.20
N LEU A 157 -0.15 0.12 5.32
CA LEU A 157 -1.02 -1.07 5.35
C LEU A 157 -0.95 -1.85 4.04
N LEU A 158 -1.02 -1.20 2.88
CA LEU A 158 -0.91 -1.85 1.57
C LEU A 158 0.45 -2.54 1.41
N LYS A 159 1.54 -1.89 1.82
CA LYS A 159 2.90 -2.45 1.78
C LYS A 159 3.04 -3.70 2.65
N SER A 160 2.58 -3.64 3.90
CA SER A 160 2.64 -4.78 4.83
C SER A 160 1.72 -5.92 4.39
N MET A 161 0.56 -5.60 3.83
CA MET A 161 -0.35 -6.57 3.26
C MET A 161 0.25 -7.27 2.05
N LYS A 162 0.88 -6.53 1.12
CA LYS A 162 1.56 -7.09 -0.05
C LYS A 162 2.60 -8.14 0.39
N MET A 163 3.43 -7.81 1.37
CA MET A 163 4.43 -8.74 1.89
C MET A 163 3.79 -9.98 2.52
N THR A 164 2.77 -9.79 3.36
CA THR A 164 2.11 -10.88 4.10
C THR A 164 1.36 -11.82 3.17
N VAL A 165 0.55 -11.30 2.25
CA VAL A 165 -0.25 -12.06 1.28
C VAL A 165 0.64 -12.80 0.29
N SER A 166 1.67 -12.13 -0.25
CA SER A 166 2.60 -12.78 -1.18
C SER A 166 3.38 -13.90 -0.51
N HIS A 167 3.80 -13.70 0.74
CA HIS A 167 4.47 -14.74 1.51
C HIS A 167 3.56 -15.94 1.81
N GLY A 168 2.32 -15.69 2.28
CA GLY A 168 1.38 -16.77 2.60
C GLY A 168 0.91 -17.57 1.38
N ILE A 169 0.77 -16.93 0.21
CA ILE A 169 0.47 -17.65 -1.05
C ILE A 169 1.69 -18.46 -1.52
N SER A 170 2.89 -17.88 -1.44
CA SER A 170 4.13 -18.57 -1.87
C SER A 170 4.47 -19.78 -1.00
N GLN A 171 4.11 -19.75 0.28
CA GLN A 171 4.28 -20.89 1.19
C GLN A 171 3.20 -21.96 1.02
N GLY A 172 2.12 -21.68 0.28
CA GLY A 172 1.01 -22.60 0.06
C GLY A 172 -0.02 -22.64 1.19
N ASP A 173 0.08 -21.75 2.18
CA ASP A 173 -0.89 -21.65 3.29
C ASP A 173 -2.24 -21.11 2.79
N TRP A 174 -2.22 -20.25 1.78
CA TRP A 174 -3.41 -19.62 1.19
C TRP A 174 -3.56 -19.95 -0.28
N GLN A 175 -4.68 -20.58 -0.62
CA GLN A 175 -5.03 -20.87 -2.01
C GLN A 175 -5.74 -19.66 -2.61
N VAL A 176 -5.28 -19.22 -3.79
CA VAL A 176 -5.90 -18.09 -4.52
C VAL A 176 -7.38 -18.38 -4.78
N LEU A 177 -7.68 -19.63 -5.16
CA LEU A 177 -9.03 -20.16 -5.24
C LEU A 177 -9.57 -20.46 -3.84
N GLY A 178 -10.31 -19.51 -3.27
CA GLY A 178 -10.89 -19.65 -1.92
C GLY A 178 -10.41 -18.61 -0.91
N LEU A 179 -9.64 -17.60 -1.34
CA LEU A 179 -9.23 -16.47 -0.50
C LEU A 179 -10.39 -15.86 0.31
N SER A 180 -11.58 -15.77 -0.28
CA SER A 180 -12.80 -15.27 0.37
C SER A 180 -13.16 -16.03 1.66
N ALA A 181 -12.86 -17.33 1.74
CA ALA A 181 -13.14 -18.15 2.93
C ALA A 181 -12.10 -17.96 4.04
N GLN A 182 -10.89 -17.51 3.70
CA GLN A 182 -9.78 -17.29 4.62
C GLN A 182 -9.53 -15.80 4.92
N LEU A 183 -10.43 -14.90 4.51
CA LEU A 183 -10.24 -13.45 4.70
C LEU A 183 -10.00 -13.08 6.18
N GLN A 184 -10.65 -13.75 7.12
CA GLN A 184 -10.47 -13.49 8.55
C GLN A 184 -9.07 -13.84 9.06
N SER A 185 -8.46 -14.94 8.58
CA SER A 185 -7.09 -15.30 8.98
C SER A 185 -6.09 -14.33 8.36
N ILE A 186 -6.27 -13.98 7.09
CA ILE A 186 -5.45 -13.00 6.37
C ILE A 186 -5.55 -11.63 7.07
N GLU A 187 -6.75 -11.16 7.38
CA GLU A 187 -6.98 -9.91 8.11
C GLU A 187 -6.20 -9.90 9.43
N SER A 188 -6.32 -10.95 10.24
CA SER A 188 -5.62 -11.03 11.52
C SER A 188 -4.09 -11.04 11.38
N ALA A 189 -3.56 -11.68 10.34
CA ALA A 189 -2.14 -11.73 10.04
C ALA A 189 -1.61 -10.37 9.57
N VAL A 190 -2.35 -9.71 8.67
CA VAL A 190 -2.03 -8.38 8.16
C VAL A 190 -2.07 -7.35 9.29
N VAL A 191 -3.17 -7.29 10.07
CA VAL A 191 -3.27 -6.36 11.22
C VAL A 191 -2.13 -6.57 12.20
N ARG A 192 -1.77 -7.82 12.50
CA ARG A 192 -0.64 -8.14 13.38
C ARG A 192 0.67 -7.60 12.81
N GLN A 193 0.97 -7.87 11.54
CA GLN A 193 2.19 -7.42 10.89
C GLN A 193 2.27 -5.89 10.80
N THR A 194 1.17 -5.23 10.41
CA THR A 194 1.10 -3.76 10.33
C THR A 194 1.26 -3.13 11.70
N ASN A 195 0.66 -3.71 12.74
CA ASN A 195 0.78 -3.21 14.11
C ASN A 195 2.20 -3.30 14.66
N LEU A 196 3.03 -4.26 14.20
CA LEU A 196 4.45 -4.29 14.57
C LEU A 196 5.18 -3.05 14.03
N THR A 197 4.94 -2.69 12.78
CA THR A 197 5.55 -1.49 12.17
C THR A 197 4.98 -0.21 12.76
N LEU A 198 3.66 -0.13 12.98
CA LEU A 198 3.01 1.04 13.58
C LEU A 198 3.38 1.25 15.05
N TYR A 199 3.85 0.20 15.73
CA TYR A 199 4.26 0.28 17.13
C TYR A 199 5.39 1.30 17.33
N GLU A 200 6.36 1.33 16.41
CA GLU A 200 7.48 2.28 16.43
C GLU A 200 7.03 3.73 16.31
N TYR A 201 5.86 3.94 15.69
CA TYR A 201 5.25 5.25 15.48
C TYR A 201 4.20 5.62 16.54
N GLY A 202 4.00 4.78 17.57
CA GLY A 202 3.00 5.03 18.62
C GLY A 202 1.54 4.86 18.17
N MET A 203 1.29 4.25 17.01
CA MET A 203 -0.05 4.04 16.45
C MET A 203 -0.42 2.57 16.41
N ARG A 204 -1.71 2.28 16.21
CA ARG A 204 -2.23 0.94 15.97
C ARG A 204 -3.46 0.97 15.09
N ILE A 205 -3.66 -0.08 14.32
CA ILE A 205 -4.94 -0.38 13.69
C ILE A 205 -5.75 -1.21 14.67
N SER A 206 -6.86 -0.64 15.15
CA SER A 206 -7.76 -1.32 16.10
C SER A 206 -8.55 -2.42 15.42
N ARG A 207 -9.03 -2.15 14.20
CA ARG A 207 -9.93 -3.02 13.45
C ARG A 207 -9.87 -2.71 11.96
N MET A 208 -10.12 -3.72 11.15
CA MET A 208 -10.43 -3.56 9.74
C MET A 208 -11.93 -3.80 9.52
N GLY A 209 -12.46 -3.20 8.47
CA GLY A 209 -13.85 -3.28 8.08
C GLY A 209 -13.95 -3.42 6.56
N ASN A 210 -15.03 -4.07 6.11
CA ASN A 210 -15.33 -4.25 4.69
C ASN A 210 -14.14 -4.76 3.85
N PHE A 211 -13.38 -5.68 4.41
CA PHE A 211 -12.16 -6.21 3.80
C PHE A 211 -12.48 -7.26 2.74
N ASP A 212 -12.07 -7.00 1.51
CA ASP A 212 -12.28 -7.91 0.39
C ASP A 212 -11.05 -7.94 -0.53
N ILE A 213 -10.69 -9.15 -0.98
CA ILE A 213 -9.60 -9.39 -1.93
C ILE A 213 -10.21 -9.98 -3.19
N THR A 214 -10.12 -9.22 -4.27
CA THR A 214 -10.64 -9.60 -5.59
C THR A 214 -9.52 -9.85 -6.58
N LEU A 215 -9.79 -10.71 -7.55
CA LEU A 215 -8.97 -10.88 -8.72
C LEU A 215 -9.43 -9.89 -9.79
N ALA A 216 -8.53 -9.48 -10.69
CA ALA A 216 -8.98 -8.77 -11.88
C ALA A 216 -10.01 -9.61 -12.66
N PRO A 217 -11.08 -9.00 -13.19
CA PRO A 217 -12.19 -9.73 -13.82
C PRO A 217 -11.72 -10.60 -14.99
N GLU A 218 -10.73 -10.13 -15.76
CA GLU A 218 -10.12 -10.88 -16.86
C GLU A 218 -9.41 -12.16 -16.38
N ASP A 219 -8.61 -12.06 -15.32
CA ASP A 219 -7.88 -13.19 -14.75
C ASP A 219 -8.83 -14.16 -14.03
N ALA A 220 -9.87 -13.64 -13.37
CA ALA A 220 -10.89 -14.45 -12.72
C ALA A 220 -11.67 -15.32 -13.73
N GLU A 221 -12.00 -14.79 -14.90
CA GLU A 221 -12.63 -15.58 -15.96
C GLU A 221 -11.67 -16.61 -16.56
N ARG A 222 -10.41 -16.23 -16.79
CA ARG A 222 -9.37 -17.13 -17.31
C ARG A 222 -9.16 -18.33 -16.38
N LEU A 223 -9.05 -18.08 -15.08
CA LEU A 223 -8.94 -19.14 -14.06
C LEU A 223 -10.17 -20.02 -14.00
N LYS A 224 -11.39 -19.46 -14.11
CA LYS A 224 -12.62 -20.26 -14.12
C LYS A 224 -12.73 -21.15 -15.36
N ARG A 225 -12.27 -20.71 -16.53
CA ARG A 225 -12.22 -21.55 -17.75
C ARG A 225 -11.21 -22.68 -17.58
N LEU A 226 -9.98 -22.35 -17.19
CA LEU A 226 -8.92 -23.34 -16.95
C LEU A 226 -9.32 -24.37 -15.89
N ALA A 227 -9.94 -23.95 -14.78
CA ALA A 227 -10.41 -24.87 -13.74
C ALA A 227 -11.50 -25.82 -14.28
N LYS A 228 -12.41 -25.33 -15.13
CA LYS A 228 -13.42 -26.18 -15.81
C LYS A 228 -12.76 -27.17 -16.76
N ASP A 229 -11.79 -26.72 -17.54
CA ASP A 229 -11.09 -27.57 -18.53
C ASP A 229 -10.29 -28.68 -17.83
N VAL A 230 -9.52 -28.34 -16.79
CA VAL A 230 -8.77 -29.33 -16.00
C VAL A 230 -9.70 -30.31 -15.30
N THR A 231 -10.81 -29.83 -14.73
CA THR A 231 -11.80 -30.70 -14.09
C THR A 231 -12.44 -31.62 -15.12
N TYR A 232 -12.81 -31.10 -16.28
CA TYR A 232 -13.39 -31.88 -17.36
C TYR A 232 -12.42 -32.94 -17.89
N ILE A 233 -11.15 -32.59 -18.11
CA ILE A 233 -10.10 -33.53 -18.53
C ILE A 233 -9.90 -34.63 -17.48
N ARG A 234 -9.87 -34.28 -16.19
CA ARG A 234 -9.79 -35.25 -15.08
C ARG A 234 -11.02 -36.15 -15.00
N LEU A 235 -12.23 -35.60 -15.20
CA LEU A 235 -13.48 -36.36 -15.12
C LEU A 235 -13.69 -37.26 -16.35
N ALA A 236 -13.31 -36.77 -17.53
CA ALA A 236 -13.42 -37.50 -18.79
C ALA A 236 -12.40 -38.64 -18.86
N GLY A 237 -11.28 -38.53 -18.13
CA GLY A 237 -10.26 -39.57 -17.97
C GLY A 237 -9.47 -39.89 -19.24
N ASP A 238 -9.86 -39.32 -20.38
CA ASP A 238 -9.33 -39.66 -21.70
C ASP A 238 -9.31 -38.40 -22.59
N PHE A 239 -8.12 -38.05 -23.09
CA PHE A 239 -7.89 -36.85 -23.92
C PHE A 239 -8.72 -36.91 -25.22
N GLN A 240 -9.03 -38.12 -25.70
CA GLN A 240 -9.91 -38.35 -26.85
C GLN A 240 -11.33 -37.83 -26.63
N ARG A 241 -11.89 -37.97 -25.43
CA ARG A 241 -13.23 -37.47 -25.12
C ARG A 241 -13.28 -35.96 -24.97
N TYR A 242 -12.20 -35.35 -24.47
CA TYR A 242 -12.05 -33.90 -24.45
C TYR A 242 -12.02 -33.33 -25.87
N ALA A 243 -11.18 -33.88 -26.76
CA ALA A 243 -11.11 -33.44 -28.16
C ALA A 243 -12.44 -33.62 -28.90
N ALA A 244 -13.15 -34.74 -28.68
CA ALA A 244 -14.48 -34.94 -29.25
C ALA A 244 -15.53 -33.96 -28.68
N GLY A 245 -15.44 -33.64 -27.38
CA GLY A 245 -16.30 -32.66 -26.71
C GLY A 245 -16.05 -31.22 -27.17
N GLU A 246 -14.79 -30.84 -27.38
CA GLU A 246 -14.40 -29.52 -27.87
C GLU A 246 -14.82 -29.34 -29.34
N MET A 247 -14.67 -30.37 -30.18
CA MET A 247 -15.24 -30.36 -31.54
C MET A 247 -16.75 -30.21 -31.53
N ALA A 248 -17.46 -30.89 -30.63
CA ALA A 248 -18.91 -30.78 -30.51
C ALA A 248 -19.35 -29.38 -30.03
N LEU A 249 -18.62 -28.78 -29.07
CA LEU A 249 -18.90 -27.43 -28.56
C LEU A 249 -18.54 -26.34 -29.58
N GLY A 250 -17.43 -26.49 -30.32
CA GLY A 250 -17.04 -25.59 -31.41
C GLY A 250 -18.01 -25.67 -32.60
N ALA A 251 -18.45 -26.87 -32.98
CA ALA A 251 -19.50 -27.05 -33.98
C ALA A 251 -20.84 -26.46 -33.51
N GLY A 252 -21.17 -26.62 -32.22
CA GLY A 252 -22.35 -26.03 -31.60
C GLY A 252 -22.33 -24.51 -31.56
N GLN A 253 -21.18 -23.89 -31.26
CA GLN A 253 -21.01 -22.43 -31.32
C GLN A 253 -21.07 -21.90 -32.76
N GLY A 254 -20.51 -22.63 -33.73
CA GLY A 254 -20.66 -22.32 -35.16
C GLY A 254 -22.13 -22.34 -35.62
N MET A 255 -22.95 -23.24 -35.07
CA MET A 255 -24.39 -23.30 -35.32
C MET A 255 -25.19 -22.25 -34.52
N ALA A 256 -24.77 -21.90 -33.30
CA ALA A 256 -25.41 -20.87 -32.50
C ALA A 256 -25.17 -19.46 -33.08
N HIS A 257 -24.00 -19.22 -33.66
CA HIS A 257 -23.70 -18.00 -34.43
C HIS A 257 -24.30 -18.01 -35.84
N SER A 258 -24.91 -19.11 -36.30
CA SER A 258 -25.64 -19.19 -37.57
C SER A 258 -27.16 -19.05 -37.42
N HIS A 259 -27.67 -18.78 -36.22
CA HIS A 259 -29.10 -18.63 -35.99
C HIS A 259 -29.59 -17.21 -36.35
N GLY A 260 -29.51 -16.85 -37.64
CA GLY A 260 -29.98 -15.55 -38.10
C GLY A 260 -29.55 -15.15 -39.51
N GLY A 261 -29.82 -16.00 -40.51
CA GLY A 261 -29.80 -15.59 -41.92
C GLY A 261 -28.50 -15.91 -42.67
N GLY A 262 -28.58 -16.93 -43.54
CA GLY A 262 -27.98 -17.01 -44.88
C GLY A 262 -26.57 -16.46 -45.19
N GLY A 263 -25.68 -16.28 -44.22
CA GLY A 263 -24.31 -15.82 -44.42
C GLY A 263 -23.30 -16.97 -44.33
N GLU A 264 -22.33 -16.98 -45.24
CA GLU A 264 -21.29 -18.01 -45.51
C GLU A 264 -20.51 -18.60 -44.31
N GLY A 265 -20.63 -18.05 -43.09
CA GLY A 265 -19.91 -18.52 -41.91
C GLY A 265 -20.49 -19.76 -41.21
N GLY A 266 -21.82 -19.95 -41.22
CA GLY A 266 -22.47 -21.08 -40.55
C GLY A 266 -22.30 -22.42 -41.28
N PHE A 267 -22.21 -22.37 -42.61
CA PHE A 267 -21.98 -23.54 -43.45
C PHE A 267 -20.57 -24.09 -43.27
N LEU A 268 -19.57 -23.22 -43.05
CA LEU A 268 -18.18 -23.66 -42.86
C LEU A 268 -18.00 -24.45 -41.55
N GLY A 269 -18.65 -24.03 -40.46
CA GLY A 269 -18.64 -24.75 -39.18
C GLY A 269 -19.37 -26.10 -39.24
N ALA A 270 -20.53 -26.14 -39.90
CA ALA A 270 -21.27 -27.39 -40.13
C ALA A 270 -20.55 -28.33 -41.12
N ALA A 271 -19.94 -27.79 -42.18
CA ALA A 271 -19.21 -28.56 -43.18
C ALA A 271 -17.91 -29.15 -42.62
N LEU A 272 -17.17 -28.43 -41.78
CA LEU A 272 -15.97 -28.97 -41.10
C LEU A 272 -16.34 -30.03 -40.06
N GLY A 273 -17.43 -29.83 -39.29
CA GLY A 273 -17.92 -30.83 -38.33
C GLY A 273 -18.45 -32.11 -38.99
N LEU A 274 -19.15 -31.97 -40.11
CA LEU A 274 -19.66 -33.11 -40.89
C LEU A 274 -18.55 -33.82 -41.68
N ASN A 275 -17.54 -33.11 -42.22
CA ASN A 275 -16.40 -33.76 -42.88
C ASN A 275 -15.45 -34.47 -41.89
N ALA A 276 -15.32 -33.98 -40.65
CA ALA A 276 -14.53 -34.66 -39.63
C ALA A 276 -15.18 -35.98 -39.17
N ILE A 277 -16.51 -36.03 -39.08
CA ILE A 277 -17.25 -37.24 -38.69
C ILE A 277 -17.44 -38.19 -39.88
N ALA A 278 -17.62 -37.68 -41.11
CA ALA A 278 -17.75 -38.49 -42.32
C ALA A 278 -16.40 -38.95 -42.90
N GLY A 279 -15.31 -38.23 -42.62
CA GLY A 279 -13.95 -38.57 -43.05
C GLY A 279 -13.29 -39.72 -42.29
N MET A 280 -13.87 -40.16 -41.16
CA MET A 280 -13.40 -41.34 -40.43
C MET A 280 -14.06 -42.65 -40.92
N GLY A 281 -14.97 -42.56 -41.91
CA GLY A 281 -15.72 -43.71 -42.45
C GLY A 281 -15.33 -44.17 -43.86
N GLN A 282 -14.56 -43.39 -44.62
CA GLN A 282 -14.28 -43.67 -46.03
C GLN A 282 -12.89 -43.14 -46.43
N GLN A 283 -11.99 -44.08 -46.77
CA GLN A 283 -10.62 -43.97 -47.30
C GLN A 283 -9.55 -44.36 -46.26
N SER A 284 -8.69 -45.35 -46.49
CA SER A 284 -8.23 -45.87 -47.77
C SER A 284 -7.52 -47.21 -47.56
N THR A 285 -7.92 -48.21 -48.34
CA THR A 285 -7.17 -49.44 -48.57
C THR A 285 -6.02 -49.14 -49.55
N VAL A 286 -4.78 -49.16 -49.05
CA VAL A 286 -3.57 -49.28 -49.89
C VAL A 286 -2.61 -50.24 -49.19
N PRO A 287 -2.04 -51.26 -49.88
CA PRO A 287 -1.15 -52.23 -49.27
C PRO A 287 0.27 -51.67 -49.25
N TRP A 288 0.81 -51.41 -48.05
CA TRP A 288 2.22 -51.15 -47.85
C TRP A 288 2.81 -52.20 -46.91
N ALA A 289 3.96 -52.70 -47.33
CA ALA A 289 4.70 -53.81 -46.78
C ALA A 289 5.04 -53.67 -45.30
N SER A 290 4.97 -54.80 -44.61
CA SER A 290 5.49 -55.02 -43.27
C SER A 290 7.01 -54.80 -43.24
N GLN A 291 7.45 -53.65 -42.74
CA GLN A 291 8.74 -53.54 -42.06
C GLN A 291 8.49 -53.61 -40.55
N GLN A 292 8.80 -54.78 -40.00
CA GLN A 292 8.98 -54.98 -38.56
C GLN A 292 10.25 -54.24 -38.14
N SER A 293 10.10 -53.15 -37.39
CA SER A 293 11.14 -52.62 -36.52
C SER A 293 10.92 -53.17 -35.12
N THR A 294 11.89 -53.96 -34.67
CA THR A 294 12.01 -54.49 -33.32
C THR A 294 12.26 -53.37 -32.31
N PRO A 295 11.68 -53.42 -31.10
CA PRO A 295 12.06 -52.52 -30.01
C PRO A 295 13.45 -52.89 -29.45
N PRO A 296 14.27 -51.91 -29.03
CA PRO A 296 15.54 -52.17 -28.37
C PRO A 296 15.33 -52.80 -26.97
N PRO A 297 16.24 -53.68 -26.51
CA PRO A 297 16.10 -54.34 -25.22
C PRO A 297 16.27 -53.35 -24.07
N ALA A 298 15.35 -53.42 -23.11
CA ALA A 298 15.44 -52.75 -21.83
C ALA A 298 16.65 -53.28 -21.03
N GLN A 299 17.48 -52.36 -20.56
CA GLN A 299 18.53 -52.63 -19.57
C GLN A 299 17.87 -52.88 -18.19
N PRO A 300 18.28 -53.90 -17.43
CA PRO A 300 17.75 -54.12 -16.09
C PRO A 300 18.34 -53.11 -15.09
N PHE A 301 17.46 -52.40 -14.40
CA PHE A 301 17.81 -51.65 -13.18
C PHE A 301 18.23 -52.63 -12.07
N PRO A 302 19.31 -52.34 -11.32
CA PRO A 302 19.68 -53.13 -10.14
C PRO A 302 18.67 -52.94 -9.01
N GLN A 303 18.20 -54.05 -8.45
CA GLN A 303 17.32 -54.10 -7.29
C GLN A 303 18.07 -53.63 -6.03
N PRO A 304 17.47 -52.78 -5.18
CA PRO A 304 17.92 -52.64 -3.80
C PRO A 304 17.39 -53.81 -2.96
N ALA A 305 18.34 -54.51 -2.34
CA ALA A 305 18.11 -55.61 -1.43
C ALA A 305 17.36 -55.18 -0.15
N GLY A 306 16.44 -56.06 0.26
CA GLY A 306 16.02 -56.38 1.63
C GLY A 306 16.16 -55.34 2.74
N ARG A 307 15.00 -54.91 3.25
CA ARG A 307 14.84 -54.35 4.59
C ARG A 307 15.43 -55.27 5.68
N PRO A 308 16.09 -54.72 6.71
CA PRO A 308 15.99 -55.24 8.06
C PRO A 308 14.87 -54.56 8.84
N ALA A 309 14.37 -55.28 9.84
CA ALA A 309 13.17 -55.05 10.60
C ALA A 309 13.10 -53.74 11.40
N LEU A 310 11.85 -53.35 11.69
CA LEU A 310 11.46 -52.28 12.61
C LEU A 310 12.10 -52.45 14.00
N GLN A 311 12.57 -51.34 14.58
CA GLN A 311 12.63 -51.14 16.04
C GLN A 311 11.70 -49.97 16.42
N PRO A 312 10.95 -50.07 17.53
CA PRO A 312 10.03 -49.03 17.96
C PRO A 312 10.74 -47.86 18.66
N SER A 313 10.32 -46.63 18.34
CA SER A 313 10.69 -45.43 19.08
C SER A 313 10.11 -45.45 20.50
N PRO A 314 10.87 -45.05 21.54
CA PRO A 314 10.32 -44.77 22.86
C PRO A 314 9.73 -43.36 22.93
N ALA A 315 8.62 -43.25 23.67
CA ALA A 315 7.87 -42.04 23.99
C ALA A 315 8.63 -41.08 24.95
N PRO A 316 8.21 -39.80 25.08
CA PRO A 316 8.94 -38.79 25.82
C PRO A 316 8.64 -38.85 27.34
N GLY A 317 9.71 -38.74 28.14
CA GLY A 317 9.68 -38.61 29.60
C GLY A 317 10.32 -37.29 30.10
N PRO A 318 10.15 -36.94 31.39
CA PRO A 318 9.75 -35.59 31.80
C PRO A 318 10.86 -34.64 32.31
N LYS A 319 10.40 -33.41 32.60
CA LYS A 319 11.01 -32.16 33.13
C LYS A 319 12.07 -32.30 34.25
N ILE A 320 12.74 -31.16 34.55
CA ILE A 320 13.62 -30.76 35.69
C ILE A 320 15.03 -30.45 35.13
N SER A 321 15.80 -29.41 35.44
CA SER A 321 15.67 -28.10 36.11
C SER A 321 16.91 -27.28 35.73
N ASP A 322 16.82 -25.95 35.84
CA ASP A 322 17.91 -25.01 36.15
C ASP A 322 19.28 -25.14 35.47
N SER A 323 19.57 -24.19 34.57
CA SER A 323 20.93 -23.67 34.40
C SER A 323 20.89 -22.18 34.01
N PRO A 324 21.71 -21.33 34.64
CA PRO A 324 21.61 -19.87 34.54
C PRO A 324 22.30 -19.31 33.26
N PRO A 325 21.92 -18.09 32.82
CA PRO A 325 22.50 -17.47 31.63
C PRO A 325 23.90 -16.88 31.88
N PRO A 326 24.74 -16.76 30.82
CA PRO A 326 26.08 -16.21 30.93
C PRO A 326 26.08 -14.68 31.18
N PRO A 327 27.11 -14.15 31.86
CA PRO A 327 27.19 -12.73 32.20
C PRO A 327 27.58 -11.84 31.00
N PRO A 328 27.21 -10.55 31.00
CA PRO A 328 27.61 -9.58 29.98
C PRO A 328 29.07 -9.13 30.18
N PRO A 329 29.80 -8.76 29.11
CA PRO A 329 31.09 -8.10 29.28
C PRO A 329 30.89 -6.65 29.74
N ALA A 330 31.37 -6.36 30.94
CA ALA A 330 31.54 -5.01 31.46
C ALA A 330 32.88 -4.42 31.01
N GLY A 331 32.82 -3.18 30.52
CA GLY A 331 33.77 -2.09 30.76
C GLY A 331 35.27 -2.33 30.51
N VAL A 332 35.79 -1.65 29.48
CA VAL A 332 37.11 -1.02 29.58
C VAL A 332 36.98 0.47 29.30
N SER A 333 37.37 1.24 30.31
CA SER A 333 37.48 2.69 30.33
C SER A 333 38.75 3.16 29.62
N ALA A 334 38.61 4.31 28.95
CA ALA A 334 39.52 5.45 28.88
C ALA A 334 41.05 5.23 28.77
N THR A 335 41.67 5.86 27.77
CA THR A 335 42.66 6.93 27.99
C THR A 335 42.94 7.73 26.70
N PRO A 336 43.46 8.97 26.81
CA PRO A 336 43.26 10.05 25.86
C PRO A 336 44.42 10.26 24.88
N GLY A 337 44.13 10.90 23.75
CA GLY A 337 45.12 11.40 22.80
C GLY A 337 44.59 12.61 22.04
N SER A 338 44.93 13.80 22.52
CA SER A 338 44.97 15.10 21.81
C SER A 338 46.35 15.71 22.13
N PRO A 339 46.82 16.82 21.53
CA PRO A 339 46.32 17.59 20.38
C PRO A 339 47.42 17.94 19.35
N ALA A 340 47.04 18.49 18.19
CA ALA A 340 47.80 19.53 17.47
C ALA A 340 46.85 20.11 16.39
N ALA A 341 46.22 21.26 16.65
CA ALA A 341 46.76 22.61 16.42
C ALA A 341 46.92 22.90 14.92
N SER A 342 45.96 23.64 14.34
CA SER A 342 46.08 25.06 13.93
C SER A 342 46.58 25.16 12.46
N SER A 343 46.03 25.98 11.57
CA SER A 343 45.66 27.38 11.78
C SER A 343 44.89 27.94 10.56
N SER A 344 43.85 28.70 10.88
CA SER A 344 43.57 30.08 10.40
C SER A 344 43.14 30.39 8.96
N ALA A 345 41.98 31.06 8.93
CA ALA A 345 41.60 32.25 8.14
C ALA A 345 41.41 32.04 6.62
N GLU A 346 40.44 32.63 5.93
CA GLU A 346 39.87 33.96 6.08
C GLU A 346 38.56 34.03 5.25
N SER A 347 37.54 34.75 5.73
CA SER A 347 36.41 35.22 4.89
C SER A 347 36.86 36.51 4.16
N PRO A 348 36.24 36.93 3.03
CA PRO A 348 34.93 37.59 3.10
C PRO A 348 34.00 37.33 1.89
N LEU A 349 32.72 37.64 2.12
CA LEU A 349 31.68 37.85 1.09
C LEU A 349 32.11 38.93 0.07
N PRO A 350 31.41 38.98 -1.07
CA PRO A 350 30.46 40.09 -1.20
C PRO A 350 29.06 39.68 -1.67
N SER A 351 28.10 40.49 -1.22
CA SER A 351 26.71 40.58 -1.65
C SER A 351 26.53 40.67 -3.16
N ALA A 352 25.50 39.97 -3.67
CA ALA A 352 24.78 40.39 -4.87
C ALA A 352 23.27 40.15 -4.63
N ALA A 353 22.52 41.24 -4.58
CA ALA A 353 21.06 41.27 -4.60
C ALA A 353 20.53 40.76 -5.96
N PRO A 354 19.29 40.24 -6.03
CA PRO A 354 18.71 39.77 -7.29
C PRO A 354 18.36 40.98 -8.17
N GLN A 355 18.96 41.04 -9.35
CA GLN A 355 18.51 41.94 -10.42
C GLN A 355 17.35 41.24 -11.14
N GLY A 356 16.20 41.92 -11.16
CA GLY A 356 15.05 41.50 -11.95
C GLY A 356 15.31 41.76 -13.43
N ASP A 357 15.17 40.71 -14.22
CA ASP A 357 14.96 40.80 -15.66
C ASP A 357 13.51 40.40 -15.94
N ASP A 358 12.65 41.40 -15.98
CA ASP A 358 11.37 41.35 -16.67
C ASP A 358 11.64 41.13 -18.17
N SER A 359 11.62 39.88 -18.59
CA SER A 359 11.45 39.49 -19.99
C SER A 359 10.54 38.29 -20.06
N ALA A 360 9.27 38.55 -19.74
CA ALA A 360 8.16 37.72 -20.18
C ALA A 360 8.12 37.75 -21.71
N ALA A 361 8.90 36.87 -22.34
CA ALA A 361 8.68 36.49 -23.72
C ALA A 361 7.24 35.98 -23.81
N SER A 362 6.39 36.79 -24.43
CA SER A 362 4.98 36.50 -24.62
C SER A 362 4.85 35.27 -25.50
N GLU A 363 4.72 34.12 -24.85
CA GLU A 363 4.36 32.85 -25.47
C GLU A 363 2.93 32.95 -26.03
N GLN A 364 2.84 33.35 -27.30
CA GLN A 364 1.60 33.47 -28.07
C GLN A 364 1.47 32.32 -29.07
N VAL A 365 0.24 31.96 -29.44
CA VAL A 365 -0.10 30.96 -30.45
C VAL A 365 -0.92 31.63 -31.54
N LEU A 366 -0.48 31.50 -32.80
CA LEU A 366 -1.24 32.00 -33.94
C LEU A 366 -2.44 31.11 -34.25
N CYS A 367 -3.58 31.74 -34.53
CA CYS A 367 -4.76 31.05 -35.02
C CYS A 367 -4.56 30.57 -36.46
N ALA A 368 -4.70 29.27 -36.71
CA ALA A 368 -4.60 28.69 -38.05
C ALA A 368 -5.70 29.16 -39.03
N SER A 369 -6.83 29.69 -38.54
CA SER A 369 -7.94 30.14 -39.40
C SER A 369 -7.86 31.62 -39.79
N CYS A 370 -7.34 32.50 -38.94
CA CYS A 370 -7.36 33.95 -39.17
C CYS A 370 -6.04 34.66 -38.85
N ALA A 371 -4.99 33.91 -38.50
CA ALA A 371 -3.65 34.38 -38.17
C ALA A 371 -3.57 35.40 -37.01
N THR A 372 -4.63 35.54 -36.20
CA THR A 372 -4.60 36.39 -35.01
C THR A 372 -3.74 35.74 -33.92
N ASP A 373 -2.92 36.54 -33.26
CA ASP A 373 -2.17 36.14 -32.07
C ASP A 373 -3.09 35.95 -30.87
N ASN A 374 -2.91 34.84 -30.17
CA ASN A 374 -3.67 34.51 -28.98
C ASN A 374 -2.71 34.09 -27.85
N PRO A 375 -3.04 34.33 -26.58
CA PRO A 375 -2.21 33.85 -25.47
C PRO A 375 -2.22 32.31 -25.40
N ARG A 376 -1.15 31.67 -24.93
CA ARG A 376 -1.07 30.19 -24.83
C ARG A 376 -2.16 29.51 -24.00
N THR A 377 -2.81 30.26 -23.10
CA THR A 377 -3.91 29.76 -22.29
C THR A 377 -5.28 29.85 -22.99
N ALA A 378 -5.37 30.49 -24.17
CA ALA A 378 -6.61 30.65 -24.91
C ALA A 378 -7.07 29.32 -25.53
N ARG A 379 -8.31 28.91 -25.19
CA ARG A 379 -8.97 27.73 -25.76
C ARG A 379 -9.65 28.01 -27.11
N PHE A 380 -9.95 29.27 -27.37
CA PHE A 380 -10.60 29.75 -28.58
C PHE A 380 -9.90 31.03 -29.06
N CYS A 381 -9.80 31.20 -30.37
CA CYS A 381 -9.30 32.43 -30.97
C CYS A 381 -10.22 33.59 -30.58
N MET A 382 -9.62 34.65 -30.05
CA MET A 382 -10.32 35.84 -29.55
C MET A 382 -10.96 36.68 -30.67
N HIS A 383 -10.59 36.42 -31.94
CA HIS A 383 -11.11 37.14 -33.10
C HIS A 383 -12.17 36.34 -33.88
N CYS A 384 -11.89 35.08 -34.22
CA CYS A 384 -12.77 34.28 -35.10
C CYS A 384 -13.49 33.11 -34.38
N GLY A 385 -13.19 32.86 -33.10
CA GLY A 385 -13.82 31.79 -32.32
C GLY A 385 -13.35 30.36 -32.63
N THR A 386 -12.42 30.15 -33.57
CA THR A 386 -11.87 28.81 -33.85
C THR A 386 -11.13 28.27 -32.62
N ARG A 387 -11.32 26.98 -32.28
CA ARG A 387 -10.56 26.32 -31.21
C ARG A 387 -9.07 26.26 -31.55
N LEU A 388 -8.25 26.72 -30.62
CA LEU A 388 -6.79 26.59 -30.71
C LEU A 388 -6.38 25.29 -30.03
N ALA A 389 -5.35 24.62 -30.57
CA ALA A 389 -4.79 23.43 -29.93
C ALA A 389 -4.29 23.82 -28.53
N ALA A 390 -4.88 23.23 -27.49
CA ALA A 390 -4.50 23.53 -26.11
C ALA A 390 -3.04 23.11 -25.90
N ALA A 391 -2.24 24.00 -25.32
CA ALA A 391 -0.86 23.68 -24.95
C ALA A 391 -0.83 22.41 -24.07
N PRO A 392 0.22 21.57 -24.23
CA PRO A 392 0.37 20.39 -23.39
C PRO A 392 0.48 20.81 -21.92
N ARG A 393 -0.40 20.23 -21.09
CA ARG A 393 -0.38 20.44 -19.64
C ARG A 393 0.63 19.45 -19.07
N HIS A 394 1.30 19.80 -17.99
CA HIS A 394 2.18 18.86 -17.29
C HIS A 394 1.57 18.55 -15.93
N CYS A 395 1.73 17.32 -15.46
CA CYS A 395 1.25 16.91 -14.16
C CYS A 395 1.99 17.65 -13.06
N THR A 396 1.24 18.20 -12.10
CA THR A 396 1.78 18.97 -10.96
C THR A 396 2.57 18.10 -9.98
N GLU A 397 2.33 16.79 -9.97
CA GLU A 397 3.01 15.85 -9.06
C GLU A 397 4.21 15.15 -9.71
N CYS A 398 4.06 14.62 -10.93
CA CYS A 398 5.12 13.82 -11.56
C CYS A 398 5.77 14.47 -12.79
N GLY A 399 5.27 15.61 -13.26
CA GLY A 399 5.80 16.30 -14.45
C GLY A 399 5.43 15.68 -15.81
N ALA A 400 4.69 14.57 -15.85
CA ALA A 400 4.30 13.91 -17.09
C ALA A 400 3.36 14.76 -17.96
N GLU A 401 3.49 14.67 -19.28
CA GLU A 401 2.67 15.40 -20.24
C GLU A 401 1.23 14.85 -20.27
N LEU A 402 0.28 15.71 -19.95
CA LEU A 402 -1.15 15.42 -19.91
C LEU A 402 -1.79 15.75 -21.26
N PRO A 403 -2.51 14.81 -21.88
CA PRO A 403 -3.28 15.11 -23.08
C PRO A 403 -4.38 16.14 -22.77
N PRO A 404 -4.82 16.93 -23.77
CA PRO A 404 -5.64 18.15 -23.57
C PRO A 404 -7.05 17.91 -22.96
N ALA A 405 -7.47 16.65 -22.81
CA ALA A 405 -8.73 16.24 -22.20
C ALA A 405 -8.54 15.33 -20.96
N ALA A 406 -7.32 15.09 -20.50
CA ALA A 406 -7.07 14.28 -19.30
C ALA A 406 -7.67 14.94 -18.07
N ARG A 407 -8.50 14.21 -17.32
CA ARG A 407 -8.97 14.62 -15.98
C ARG A 407 -8.05 14.12 -14.88
N PHE A 408 -7.22 13.13 -15.18
CA PHE A 408 -6.23 12.51 -14.31
C PHE A 408 -4.96 12.22 -15.10
N CYS A 409 -3.81 12.29 -14.45
CA CYS A 409 -2.54 11.87 -15.02
C CYS A 409 -2.55 10.36 -15.28
N GLY A 410 -2.13 9.95 -16.48
CA GLY A 410 -2.03 8.53 -16.84
C GLY A 410 -0.92 7.79 -16.08
N ASP A 411 0.11 8.52 -15.62
CA ASP A 411 1.27 7.93 -14.96
C ASP A 411 1.12 7.87 -13.43
N CYS A 412 0.70 8.96 -12.79
CA CYS A 412 0.60 9.04 -11.32
C CYS A 412 -0.83 9.14 -10.77
N GLY A 413 -1.85 9.25 -11.62
CA GLY A 413 -3.25 9.30 -11.19
C GLY A 413 -3.72 10.64 -10.61
N THR A 414 -2.85 11.64 -10.48
CA THR A 414 -3.21 12.98 -9.94
C THR A 414 -4.21 13.70 -10.83
N ALA A 415 -5.24 14.32 -10.25
CA ALA A 415 -6.25 15.06 -10.99
C ALA A 415 -5.65 16.27 -11.74
N ALA A 416 -5.99 16.42 -13.01
CA ALA A 416 -5.37 17.36 -13.95
C ALA A 416 -5.86 18.83 -13.81
N GLY A 417 -6.12 19.29 -12.60
CA GLY A 417 -6.65 20.63 -12.35
C GLY A 417 -6.78 21.05 -10.88
N ALA A 418 -5.76 20.78 -10.08
CA ALA A 418 -5.55 21.46 -8.79
C ALA A 418 -4.59 22.64 -8.99
#